data_AF-A0A3M5ECG0-F1
#
_entry.id   AF-A0A3M5ECG0-F1
#
_cell.length_a   1.000
_cell.length_b   1.000
_cell.length_c   1.000
_cell.angle_alpha   90.00
_cell.angle_beta   90.00
_cell.angle_gamma   90.00
#
_symmetry.space_group_name_H-M   'P 1'
#
loop_
_entity.id
_entity.type
_entity.pdbx_description
1 polymer ?
#
loop_
_entity_poly.entity_id
_entity_poly.type
_entity_poly.pdbx_seq_one_letter_code
_entity_poly.pdbx_strand_id
1 'polypeptide(L)'
;SAIEAVVADMLAPRPMDRLVCGDVGFGKTEVAMRAAFVAVHSGKQVAVLVPTTLLAQQHYNSFRDRFADWPVSVEVMSRFKSAKEVENAARLLAEGKIDILIGTHKLLQEDVKFANLGLVVIDEEHRFGVRQKEQLKALRSEVDILTLTATPIP
;
A
#
# COMPACT_ATOMS: atom_id res chain seq x y z
N SER A 1 17.27 -12.76 -1.62
CA SER A 1 16.01 -12.97 -0.85
C SER A 1 14.82 -12.28 -1.53
N ALA A 2 13.58 -12.53 -1.14
CA ALA A 2 12.41 -11.82 -1.72
C ALA A 2 12.51 -10.29 -1.54
N ILE A 3 13.09 -9.84 -0.42
CA ILE A 3 13.35 -8.43 -0.12
C ILE A 3 14.33 -7.83 -1.13
N GLU A 4 15.48 -8.48 -1.36
CA GLU A 4 16.48 -7.99 -2.34
C GLU A 4 15.88 -7.90 -3.75
N ALA A 5 15.07 -8.88 -4.15
CA ALA A 5 14.43 -8.86 -5.47
C ALA A 5 13.43 -7.71 -5.61
N VAL A 6 12.63 -7.42 -4.57
CA VAL A 6 11.73 -6.26 -4.55
C VAL A 6 12.53 -4.95 -4.62
N VAL A 7 13.57 -4.79 -3.81
CA VAL A 7 14.40 -3.59 -3.81
C VAL A 7 15.11 -3.40 -5.15
N ALA A 8 15.62 -4.46 -5.76
CA ALA A 8 16.26 -4.40 -7.07
C ALA A 8 15.29 -3.93 -8.17
N ASP A 9 14.04 -4.40 -8.13
CA ASP A 9 13.01 -3.96 -9.08
C ASP A 9 12.59 -2.51 -8.84
N MET A 10 12.44 -2.07 -7.59
CA MET A 10 12.11 -0.67 -7.25
C MET A 10 13.20 0.33 -7.70
N LEU A 11 14.46 -0.12 -7.80
CA LEU A 11 15.58 0.69 -8.28
C LEU A 11 15.76 0.63 -9.80
N ALA A 12 14.97 -0.20 -10.50
CA ALA A 12 15.03 -0.32 -11.94
C ALA A 12 14.40 0.91 -12.63
N PRO A 13 14.79 1.23 -13.88
CA PRO A 13 14.22 2.36 -14.61
C PRO A 13 12.76 2.14 -15.07
N ARG A 14 12.22 0.93 -14.90
CA ARG A 14 10.85 0.56 -15.26
C ARG A 14 10.03 0.32 -14.00
N PRO A 15 8.74 0.70 -13.95
CA PRO A 15 7.89 0.38 -12.81
C PRO A 15 7.89 -1.11 -12.50
N MET A 16 8.00 -1.43 -11.21
CA MET A 16 7.88 -2.79 -10.70
C MET A 16 6.42 -3.27 -10.83
N ASP A 17 6.23 -4.51 -11.28
CA ASP A 17 4.96 -5.24 -11.18
C ASP A 17 5.30 -6.64 -10.66
N ARG A 18 5.37 -6.77 -9.33
CA ARG A 18 5.88 -7.98 -8.66
C ARG A 18 4.83 -8.64 -7.81
N LEU A 19 4.69 -9.96 -8.00
CA LEU A 19 3.93 -10.84 -7.12
C LEU A 19 4.86 -11.55 -6.13
N VAL A 20 4.56 -11.44 -4.84
CA VAL A 20 5.18 -12.22 -3.77
C VAL A 20 4.16 -13.22 -3.24
N CYS A 21 4.40 -14.49 -3.54
CA CYS A 21 3.59 -15.61 -3.07
C CYS A 21 4.29 -16.32 -1.90
N GLY A 22 3.54 -16.68 -0.87
CA GLY A 22 4.02 -17.49 0.24
C GLY A 22 2.94 -17.77 1.27
N ASP A 23 3.06 -18.84 2.03
CA ASP A 23 2.03 -19.25 2.99
C ASP A 23 1.74 -18.19 4.06
N VAL A 24 0.60 -18.33 4.74
CA VAL A 24 0.24 -17.48 5.88
C VAL A 24 1.32 -17.61 6.96
N GLY A 25 1.81 -16.48 7.47
CA GLY A 25 2.87 -16.44 8.49
C GLY A 25 4.31 -16.39 7.98
N PHE A 26 4.55 -16.47 6.66
CA PHE A 26 5.91 -16.48 6.09
C PHE A 26 6.53 -15.08 5.88
N GLY A 27 6.03 -14.06 6.58
CA GLY A 27 6.65 -12.73 6.59
C GLY A 27 6.42 -11.86 5.35
N LYS A 28 5.37 -12.12 4.55
CA LYS A 28 5.00 -11.25 3.40
C LYS A 28 4.84 -9.78 3.79
N THR A 29 4.26 -9.53 4.97
CA THR A 29 4.11 -8.18 5.52
C THR A 29 5.45 -7.49 5.75
N GLU A 30 6.49 -8.20 6.19
CA GLU A 30 7.84 -7.62 6.36
C GLU A 30 8.46 -7.23 5.01
N VAL A 31 8.21 -8.01 3.94
CA VAL A 31 8.62 -7.64 2.59
C VAL A 31 7.98 -6.31 2.17
N ALA A 32 6.67 -6.17 2.39
CA ALA A 32 5.95 -4.92 2.09
C ALA A 32 6.38 -3.74 2.95
N MET A 33 6.64 -3.95 4.25
CA MET A 33 7.13 -2.89 5.14
C MET A 33 8.51 -2.39 4.71
N ARG A 34 9.40 -3.27 4.26
CA ARG A 34 10.72 -2.87 3.73
C ARG A 34 10.63 -2.14 2.41
N ALA A 35 9.74 -2.58 1.51
CA ALA A 35 9.45 -1.84 0.28
C ALA A 35 8.91 -0.44 0.58
N ALA A 36 7.93 -0.35 1.49
CA ALA A 36 7.37 0.93 1.92
C ALA A 36 8.43 1.84 2.55
N PHE A 37 9.32 1.29 3.39
CA PHE A 37 10.42 2.04 3.97
C PHE A 37 11.32 2.67 2.88
N VAL A 38 11.70 1.90 1.85
CA VAL A 38 12.53 2.39 0.73
C VAL A 38 11.81 3.50 -0.04
N ALA A 39 10.52 3.32 -0.35
CA ALA A 39 9.72 4.32 -1.05
C ALA A 39 9.61 5.63 -0.24
N VAL A 40 9.25 5.55 1.04
CA VAL A 40 9.09 6.72 1.92
C VAL A 40 10.41 7.48 2.08
N HIS A 41 11.53 6.78 2.30
CA HIS A 41 12.84 7.43 2.41
C HIS A 41 13.33 8.05 1.10
N SER A 42 12.71 7.68 -0.03
CA SER A 42 12.92 8.31 -1.34
C SER A 42 11.96 9.48 -1.60
N GLY A 43 11.19 9.92 -0.60
CA GLY A 43 10.22 11.01 -0.70
C GLY A 43 8.95 10.65 -1.45
N LYS A 44 8.62 9.36 -1.56
CA LYS A 44 7.41 8.85 -2.22
C LYS A 44 6.38 8.39 -1.20
N GLN A 45 5.10 8.61 -1.50
CA GLN A 45 3.99 8.09 -0.71
C GLN A 45 3.68 6.65 -1.10
N VAL A 46 3.13 5.90 -0.14
CA VAL A 46 2.77 4.49 -0.28
C VAL A 46 1.29 4.28 -0.02
N ALA A 47 0.62 3.55 -0.91
CA ALA A 47 -0.73 3.06 -0.69
C ALA A 47 -0.70 1.57 -0.33
N VAL A 48 -1.37 1.16 0.74
CA VAL A 48 -1.56 -0.26 1.08
C VAL A 48 -3.04 -0.60 0.97
N LEU A 49 -3.36 -1.39 -0.05
CA LEU A 49 -4.70 -1.81 -0.41
C LEU A 49 -4.99 -3.20 0.13
N VAL A 50 -6.07 -3.31 0.91
CA VAL A 50 -6.49 -4.56 1.53
C VAL A 50 -8.00 -4.79 1.32
N PRO A 51 -8.50 -6.04 1.37
CA PRO A 51 -9.86 -6.29 0.94
C PRO A 51 -10.93 -5.97 2.00
N THR A 52 -10.56 -5.83 3.27
CA THR A 52 -11.52 -5.59 4.35
C THR A 52 -11.07 -4.48 5.31
N THR A 53 -12.04 -3.83 5.94
CA THR A 53 -11.81 -2.82 6.97
C THR A 53 -11.04 -3.40 8.18
N LEU A 54 -11.26 -4.67 8.52
CA LEU A 54 -10.53 -5.35 9.60
C LEU A 54 -9.05 -5.49 9.26
N LEU A 55 -8.73 -5.99 8.05
CA LEU A 55 -7.35 -6.09 7.59
C LEU A 55 -6.68 -4.72 7.51
N ALA A 56 -7.41 -3.66 7.13
CA ALA A 56 -6.87 -2.31 7.07
C ALA A 56 -6.42 -1.85 8.46
N GLN A 57 -7.22 -2.13 9.49
CA GLN A 57 -6.88 -1.80 10.87
C GLN A 57 -5.70 -2.64 11.38
N GLN A 58 -5.64 -3.93 11.03
CA GLN A 58 -4.54 -4.81 11.43
C GLN A 58 -3.20 -4.38 10.81
N HIS A 59 -3.20 -4.08 9.51
CA HIS A 59 -2.04 -3.53 8.81
C HIS A 59 -1.67 -2.16 9.38
N TYR A 60 -2.64 -1.28 9.64
CA TYR A 60 -2.36 0.01 10.27
C TYR A 60 -1.65 -0.11 11.61
N ASN A 61 -2.14 -0.95 12.51
CA ASN A 61 -1.48 -1.18 13.79
C ASN A 61 -0.05 -1.72 13.58
N SER A 62 0.11 -2.72 12.72
CA SER A 62 1.41 -3.35 12.46
C SER A 62 2.42 -2.38 11.84
N PHE A 63 1.99 -1.55 10.89
CA PHE A 63 2.83 -0.53 10.28
C PHE A 63 3.17 0.57 11.28
N ARG A 64 2.19 1.10 12.01
CA ARG A 64 2.45 2.14 13.02
C ARG A 64 3.45 1.66 14.07
N ASP A 65 3.33 0.42 14.54
CA ASP A 65 4.26 -0.15 15.51
C ASP A 65 5.66 -0.36 14.87
N ARG A 66 5.73 -0.81 13.61
CA ARG A 66 6.99 -1.02 12.88
C ARG A 66 7.76 0.28 12.59
N PHE A 67 7.03 1.37 12.39
CA PHE A 67 7.54 2.69 12.05
C PHE A 67 7.60 3.65 13.25
N ALA A 68 7.34 3.19 14.49
CA ALA A 68 7.25 4.05 15.67
C ALA A 68 8.51 4.89 15.96
N ASP A 69 9.69 4.35 15.66
CA ASP A 69 10.98 5.03 15.85
C ASP A 69 11.40 5.89 14.64
N TRP A 70 10.56 5.98 13.61
CA TRP A 70 10.84 6.69 12.37
C TRP A 70 9.91 7.89 12.22
N PRO A 71 10.37 8.99 11.60
CA PRO A 71 9.52 10.14 11.30
C PRO A 71 8.64 9.85 10.07
N VAL A 72 7.86 8.76 10.13
CA VAL A 72 6.98 8.29 9.06
C VAL A 72 5.53 8.38 9.53
N SER A 73 4.73 9.18 8.83
CA SER A 73 3.30 9.34 9.11
C SER A 73 2.51 8.23 8.43
N VAL A 74 2.02 7.28 9.23
CA VAL A 74 1.12 6.21 8.81
C VAL A 74 -0.31 6.57 9.19
N GLU A 75 -1.24 6.48 8.24
CA GLU A 75 -2.68 6.68 8.49
C GLU A 75 -3.55 5.59 7.88
N VAL A 76 -4.79 5.51 8.36
CA VAL A 76 -5.78 4.54 7.88
C VAL A 76 -7.10 5.18 7.47
N MET A 77 -7.56 4.85 6.27
CA MET A 77 -8.89 5.22 5.76
C MET A 77 -9.79 3.98 5.72
N SER A 78 -10.73 3.91 6.67
CA SER A 78 -11.58 2.73 6.86
C SER A 78 -13.00 3.14 7.26
N ARG A 79 -13.94 2.18 7.22
CA ARG A 79 -15.33 2.39 7.66
C ARG A 79 -15.47 2.69 9.16
N PHE A 80 -14.43 2.49 9.95
CA PHE A 80 -14.42 2.81 11.37
C PHE A 80 -14.08 4.27 11.66
N LYS A 81 -13.60 5.01 10.66
CA LYS A 81 -13.30 6.45 10.75
C LYS A 81 -14.56 7.27 10.48
N SER A 82 -14.72 8.36 11.20
CA SER A 82 -15.75 9.37 10.95
C SER A 82 -15.51 10.09 9.62
N ALA A 83 -16.55 10.68 9.04
CA ALA A 83 -16.43 11.46 7.80
C ALA A 83 -15.39 12.59 7.91
N LYS A 84 -15.36 13.28 9.06
CA LYS A 84 -14.41 14.35 9.34
C LYS A 84 -12.95 13.86 9.38
N GLU A 85 -12.71 12.68 9.96
CA GLU A 85 -11.37 12.09 9.98
C GLU A 85 -10.92 11.67 8.58
N VAL A 86 -11.83 11.09 7.78
CA VAL A 86 -11.57 10.70 6.39
C VAL A 86 -11.23 11.93 5.54
N GLU A 87 -12.01 13.00 5.65
CA GLU A 87 -11.79 14.26 4.94
C GLU A 87 -10.44 14.89 5.32
N ASN A 88 -10.12 14.91 6.62
CA ASN A 88 -8.84 15.42 7.08
C ASN A 88 -7.66 14.57 6.59
N ALA A 89 -7.79 13.24 6.59
CA ALA A 89 -6.77 12.34 6.05
C ALA A 89 -6.57 12.55 4.53
N ALA A 90 -7.65 12.69 3.76
CA ALA A 90 -7.56 12.98 2.32
C ALA A 90 -6.85 14.32 2.05
N ARG A 91 -7.15 15.36 2.84
CA ARG A 91 -6.47 16.66 2.74
C ARG A 91 -4.97 16.54 3.07
N LEU A 92 -4.61 15.91 4.19
CA LEU A 92 -3.21 15.73 4.59
C LEU A 92 -2.43 14.86 3.59
N LEU A 93 -3.08 13.86 3.00
CA LEU A 93 -2.50 13.04 1.94
C LEU A 93 -2.14 13.87 0.70
N ALA A 94 -3.07 14.72 0.27
CA ALA A 94 -2.87 15.61 -0.88
C ALA A 94 -1.81 16.70 -0.60
N GLU A 95 -1.61 17.07 0.67
CA GLU A 95 -0.52 17.96 1.12
C GLU A 95 0.83 17.23 1.27
N GLY A 96 0.89 15.91 1.06
CA GLY A 96 2.11 15.12 1.21
C GLY A 96 2.53 14.89 2.67
N LYS A 97 1.62 15.08 3.64
CA LYS A 97 1.88 14.94 5.08
C LYS A 97 1.63 13.54 5.63
N ILE A 98 1.06 12.65 4.81
CA ILE A 98 0.89 11.23 5.11
C ILE A 98 1.80 10.47 4.17
N ASP A 99 2.74 9.73 4.72
CA ASP A 99 3.71 8.94 3.94
C ASP A 99 3.11 7.60 3.52
N ILE A 100 2.37 6.95 4.41
CA ILE A 100 1.76 5.64 4.17
C ILE A 100 0.27 5.73 4.48
N LEU A 101 -0.58 5.48 3.47
CA LEU A 101 -2.02 5.38 3.64
C LEU A 101 -2.49 3.95 3.44
N ILE A 102 -3.14 3.40 4.47
CA ILE A 102 -3.65 2.04 4.49
C ILE A 102 -5.18 2.09 4.37
N GLY A 103 -5.75 1.25 3.52
CA GLY A 103 -7.18 1.28 3.32
C GLY A 103 -7.70 0.22 2.38
N THR A 104 -9.00 0.24 2.17
CA THR A 104 -9.63 -0.63 1.17
C THR A 104 -9.54 -0.01 -0.22
N HIS A 105 -10.20 -0.63 -1.20
CA HIS A 105 -10.39 -0.07 -2.54
C HIS A 105 -10.92 1.38 -2.59
N LYS A 106 -11.45 1.93 -1.48
CA LYS A 106 -11.77 3.35 -1.37
C LYS A 106 -10.58 4.28 -1.70
N LEU A 107 -9.35 3.82 -1.47
CA LEU A 107 -8.17 4.62 -1.84
C LEU A 107 -8.00 4.82 -3.35
N LEU A 108 -8.73 4.06 -4.18
CA LEU A 108 -8.74 4.17 -5.64
C LEU A 108 -9.84 5.11 -6.17
N GLN A 109 -10.58 5.78 -5.28
CA GLN A 109 -11.61 6.74 -5.66
C GLN A 109 -10.98 8.10 -5.99
N GLU A 110 -11.62 8.88 -6.88
CA GLU A 110 -11.08 10.14 -7.41
C GLU A 110 -10.88 11.24 -6.34
N ASP A 111 -11.54 11.12 -5.20
CA ASP A 111 -11.45 12.00 -4.05
C ASP A 111 -10.19 11.75 -3.20
N VAL A 112 -9.50 10.62 -3.39
CA VAL A 112 -8.24 10.31 -2.70
C VAL A 112 -7.07 10.66 -3.62
N LYS A 113 -6.42 11.80 -3.33
CA LYS A 113 -5.30 12.30 -4.14
C LYS A 113 -3.99 12.23 -3.35
N PHE A 114 -3.04 11.50 -3.90
CA PHE A 114 -1.66 11.47 -3.42
C PHE A 114 -0.88 12.62 -4.06
N ALA A 115 -0.03 13.27 -3.29
CA ALA A 115 0.90 14.29 -3.79
C ALA A 115 2.02 13.68 -4.64
N ASN A 116 2.55 12.51 -4.25
CA ASN A 116 3.68 11.85 -4.91
C ASN A 116 3.65 10.33 -4.67
N LEU A 117 2.61 9.64 -5.14
CA LEU A 117 2.49 8.18 -5.04
C LEU A 117 3.64 7.50 -5.79
N GLY A 118 4.37 6.62 -5.12
CA GLY A 118 5.46 5.85 -5.74
C GLY A 118 5.37 4.34 -5.57
N LEU A 119 4.57 3.84 -4.62
CA LEU A 119 4.39 2.41 -4.40
C LEU A 119 2.94 2.10 -4.02
N VAL A 120 2.38 1.07 -4.64
CA VAL A 120 1.11 0.44 -4.26
C VAL A 120 1.38 -0.99 -3.82
N VAL A 121 1.05 -1.30 -2.56
CA VAL A 121 1.04 -2.66 -2.03
C VAL A 121 -0.39 -3.18 -2.07
N ILE A 122 -0.61 -4.35 -2.65
CA ILE A 122 -1.92 -4.99 -2.74
C ILE A 122 -1.85 -6.30 -1.96
N ASP A 123 -2.61 -6.42 -0.89
CA ASP A 123 -2.71 -7.66 -0.12
C ASP A 123 -4.00 -8.39 -0.47
N GLU A 124 -3.90 -9.71 -0.66
CA GLU A 124 -5.03 -10.59 -1.00
C GLU A 124 -5.80 -10.11 -2.25
N GLU A 125 -5.10 -9.79 -3.35
CA GLU A 125 -5.66 -9.29 -4.61
C GLU A 125 -6.84 -10.13 -5.13
N HIS A 126 -6.81 -11.45 -4.89
CA HIS A 126 -7.87 -12.37 -5.33
C HIS A 126 -9.26 -12.02 -4.76
N ARG A 127 -9.31 -11.26 -3.65
CA ARG A 127 -10.55 -10.78 -3.02
C ARG A 127 -11.12 -9.52 -3.67
N PHE A 128 -10.38 -8.88 -4.58
CA PHE A 128 -10.82 -7.67 -5.28
C PHE A 128 -11.67 -8.01 -6.50
N GLY A 129 -12.72 -7.22 -6.72
CA GLY A 129 -13.63 -7.36 -7.86
C GLY A 129 -13.01 -6.87 -9.17
N VAL A 130 -13.60 -7.26 -10.30
CA VAL A 130 -13.10 -6.92 -11.66
C VAL A 130 -12.87 -5.42 -11.83
N ARG A 131 -13.85 -4.58 -11.44
CA ARG A 131 -13.73 -3.11 -11.56
C ARG A 131 -12.52 -2.55 -10.79
N GLN A 132 -12.24 -3.09 -9.61
CA GLN A 132 -11.10 -2.65 -8.79
C GLN A 132 -9.78 -3.06 -9.45
N LYS A 133 -9.72 -4.27 -10.04
CA LYS A 133 -8.54 -4.73 -10.78
C LYS A 133 -8.27 -3.87 -12.02
N GLU A 134 -9.30 -3.41 -12.72
CA GLU A 134 -9.11 -2.48 -13.84
C GLU A 134 -8.55 -1.12 -13.39
N GLN A 135 -9.01 -0.57 -12.27
CA GLN A 135 -8.43 0.65 -11.68
C GLN A 135 -6.96 0.44 -11.29
N LEU A 136 -6.62 -0.71 -10.73
CA LEU A 136 -5.24 -1.06 -10.39
C LEU A 136 -4.34 -1.19 -11.63
N LYS A 137 -4.85 -1.76 -12.73
CA LYS A 137 -4.10 -1.85 -13.99
C LYS A 137 -3.72 -0.48 -14.53
N ALA A 138 -4.60 0.52 -14.40
CA ALA A 138 -4.31 1.88 -14.85
C ALA A 138 -3.13 2.52 -14.09
N LEU A 139 -2.85 2.09 -12.86
CA LEU A 139 -1.72 2.59 -12.06
C LEU A 139 -0.37 1.94 -12.42
N ARG A 140 -0.38 0.76 -13.06
CA ARG A 140 0.83 -0.03 -13.36
C ARG A 140 1.82 0.65 -14.30
N SER A 141 1.35 1.60 -15.11
CA SER A 141 2.22 2.32 -16.06
C SER A 141 3.08 3.40 -15.40
N GLU A 142 2.75 3.83 -14.18
CA GLU A 142 3.35 5.01 -13.56
C GLU A 142 3.91 4.75 -12.16
N VAL A 143 3.47 3.68 -11.50
CA VAL A 143 3.74 3.41 -10.08
C VAL A 143 4.19 1.97 -9.88
N ASP A 144 5.13 1.75 -8.96
CA ASP A 144 5.53 0.41 -8.56
C ASP A 144 4.38 -0.33 -7.87
N ILE A 145 4.10 -1.56 -8.30
CA ILE A 145 3.09 -2.44 -7.72
C ILE A 145 3.74 -3.68 -7.09
N LEU A 146 3.43 -3.89 -5.81
CA LEU A 146 3.78 -5.08 -5.05
C LEU A 146 2.51 -5.82 -4.63
N THR A 147 2.20 -6.93 -5.28
CA THR A 147 1.10 -7.82 -4.86
C THR A 147 1.61 -8.87 -3.88
N LEU A 148 0.94 -9.03 -2.75
CA LEU A 148 1.14 -10.10 -1.78
C LEU A 148 -0.03 -11.08 -1.86
N THR A 149 0.27 -12.38 -1.92
CA THR A 149 -0.78 -13.40 -1.85
C THR A 149 -0.31 -14.64 -1.11
N ALA A 150 -1.23 -15.29 -0.39
CA ALA A 150 -1.03 -16.66 0.07
C ALA A 150 -1.40 -17.70 -1.00
N THR A 151 -2.27 -17.33 -1.94
CA THR A 151 -2.79 -18.22 -2.98
C THR A 151 -2.53 -17.60 -4.36
N PRO A 152 -1.70 -18.23 -5.22
CA PRO A 152 -1.57 -17.76 -6.59
C PRO A 152 -2.90 -17.97 -7.31
N ILE A 153 -3.36 -16.96 -8.07
CA ILE A 153 -4.54 -17.08 -8.93
C ILE A 153 -4.19 -18.09 -10.06
N PRO A 154 -5.04 -19.09 -10.35
CA PRO A 154 -4.82 -20.05 -11.43
C PRO A 154 -4.67 -19.42 -12.81
#